data_AF-A0AAV5UD30-F1
#
_entry.id   AF-A0AAV5UD30-F1
#
_cell.length_a   1.000
_cell.length_b   1.000
_cell.length_c   1.000
_cell.angle_alpha   90.00
_cell.angle_beta   90.00
_cell.angle_gamma   90.00
#
_symmetry.space_group_name_H-M   'P 1'
#
loop_
_entity.id
_entity.type
_entity.pdbx_description
1 polymer ?
#
loop_
_entity_poly.entity_id
_entity_poly.type
_entity_poly.pdbx_seq_one_letter_code
_entity_poly.pdbx_strand_id
1 'polypeptide(L)'
;RQSVSLADSSSDVNRQKVNKLISKVSGDYRRMAFELAELEMQSSKAFQIASRGIPRPKLPGSQLVVYLKLLLFKLPYLAVKIESVRPMHGYGKCMINGFGLSLDTTASPVRLIRKSIGPFLAQHALLERQLSLQNIVDNISLTNRLLKEYPYDRDVVIETVKDTSDEGFSRRKEIMDRMVANELSQEEFDAMRPAWPRDYV
;
A
#
# COMPACT_ATOMS: atom_id res chain seq x y z
N ARG A 1 10.79 -24.87 0.14
CA ARG A 1 12.16 -24.95 0.71
C ARG A 1 13.12 -24.23 -0.25
N GLN A 2 13.46 -22.98 0.05
CA GLN A 2 14.70 -22.30 -0.32
C GLN A 2 14.91 -21.25 0.78
N SER A 3 15.82 -21.56 1.69
CA SER A 3 16.31 -20.68 2.74
C SER A 3 17.29 -19.69 2.10
N VAL A 4 17.05 -18.40 2.26
CA VAL A 4 18.02 -17.36 1.93
C VAL A 4 18.23 -16.51 3.17
N SER A 5 19.37 -16.77 3.81
CA SER A 5 19.98 -15.97 4.85
C SER A 5 20.34 -14.58 4.30
N LEU A 6 20.02 -13.52 5.05
CA LEU A 6 20.64 -12.22 4.84
C LEU A 6 22.13 -12.36 5.19
N ALA A 7 22.97 -12.39 4.17
CA ALA A 7 24.41 -12.32 4.35
C ALA A 7 24.80 -10.88 4.80
N ASP A 8 25.24 -10.79 6.06
CA ASP A 8 26.41 -10.03 6.54
C ASP A 8 26.56 -8.51 6.43
N SER A 9 25.57 -7.70 5.98
CA SER A 9 25.73 -6.22 5.99
C SER A 9 24.64 -5.42 6.72
N SER A 10 23.70 -6.08 7.41
CA SER A 10 22.51 -5.42 7.95
C SER A 10 22.72 -4.55 9.22
N SER A 11 23.95 -4.36 9.69
CA SER A 11 24.24 -3.60 10.93
C SER A 11 24.01 -2.09 10.83
N ASP A 12 23.86 -1.53 9.62
CA ASP A 12 23.76 -0.09 9.39
C ASP A 12 22.36 0.48 9.14
N VAL A 13 21.32 -0.38 9.07
CA VAL A 13 19.95 0.10 8.79
C VAL A 13 19.27 0.56 10.08
N ASN A 14 19.18 1.88 10.26
CA ASN A 14 18.45 2.48 11.39
C ASN A 14 17.04 2.94 10.93
N ARG A 15 16.07 2.90 11.83
CA ARG A 15 14.72 3.45 11.64
C ARG A 15 14.75 4.89 11.11
N GLN A 16 15.71 5.69 11.57
CA GLN A 16 15.90 7.07 11.10
C GLN A 16 16.26 7.14 9.61
N LYS A 17 17.14 6.25 9.13
CA LYS A 17 17.50 6.18 7.70
C LYS A 17 16.29 5.80 6.86
N VAL A 18 15.50 4.81 7.30
CA VAL A 18 14.28 4.39 6.61
C VAL A 18 13.23 5.51 6.56
N ASN A 19 13.00 6.19 7.68
CA ASN A 19 12.08 7.33 7.71
C ASN A 19 12.55 8.46 6.79
N LYS A 20 13.85 8.79 6.77
CA LYS A 20 14.43 9.79 5.88
C LYS A 20 14.22 9.41 4.40
N LEU A 21 14.43 8.14 4.05
CA LEU A 21 14.17 7.62 2.71
C LEU A 21 12.69 7.77 2.33
N ILE A 22 11.78 7.33 3.21
CA ILE A 22 10.33 7.46 2.98
C ILE A 22 9.93 8.92 2.78
N SER A 23 10.41 9.84 3.62
CA SER A 23 10.14 11.27 3.47
C SER A 23 10.68 11.84 2.16
N LYS A 24 11.88 11.43 1.73
CA LYS A 24 12.46 11.83 0.45
C LYS A 24 11.58 11.35 -0.71
N VAL A 25 11.25 10.07 -0.74
CA VAL A 25 10.44 9.44 -1.78
C VAL A 25 9.04 10.05 -1.83
N SER A 26 8.40 10.31 -0.69
CA SER A 26 7.13 11.03 -0.64
C SER A 26 7.21 12.45 -1.21
N GLY A 27 8.31 13.16 -0.95
CA GLY A 27 8.57 14.48 -1.53
C GLY A 27 8.74 14.42 -3.05
N ASP A 28 9.47 13.43 -3.54
CA ASP A 28 9.71 13.22 -4.97
C ASP A 28 8.40 12.90 -5.70
N TYR A 29 7.55 12.02 -5.16
CA TYR A 29 6.23 11.75 -5.76
C TYR A 29 5.30 12.95 -5.71
N ARG A 30 5.36 13.80 -4.67
CA ARG A 30 4.57 15.03 -4.62
C ARG A 30 4.96 16.01 -5.74
N ARG A 31 6.25 16.12 -6.06
CA ARG A 31 6.71 16.92 -7.21
C ARG A 31 6.28 16.29 -8.53
N MET A 32 6.51 14.99 -8.67
CA MET A 32 6.11 14.21 -9.85
C MET A 32 4.59 14.27 -10.12
N ALA A 33 3.75 14.42 -9.08
CA ALA A 33 2.31 14.57 -9.26
C ALA A 33 1.93 15.78 -10.14
N PHE A 34 2.64 16.90 -10.03
CA PHE A 34 2.39 18.08 -10.87
C PHE A 34 2.81 17.84 -12.32
N GLU A 35 3.95 17.19 -12.52
CA GLU A 35 4.45 16.82 -13.85
C GLU A 35 3.48 15.85 -14.56
N LEU A 36 3.04 14.80 -13.86
CA LEU A 36 2.09 13.82 -14.38
C LEU A 36 0.67 14.37 -14.60
N ALA A 37 0.33 15.48 -13.96
CA ALA A 37 -0.92 16.21 -14.16
C ALA A 37 -0.83 17.27 -15.28
N GLU A 38 0.34 17.41 -15.92
CA GLU A 38 0.65 18.42 -16.93
C GLU A 38 0.42 19.85 -16.40
N LEU A 39 0.84 20.09 -15.16
CA LEU A 39 0.72 21.37 -14.49
C LEU A 39 2.11 21.96 -14.23
N GLU A 40 2.32 23.19 -14.68
CA GLU A 40 3.49 23.95 -14.27
C GLU A 40 3.34 24.39 -12.80
N MET A 41 4.32 24.04 -11.97
CA MET A 41 4.26 24.26 -10.51
C MET A 41 4.08 25.74 -10.10
N GLN A 42 4.55 26.68 -10.93
CA GLN A 42 4.43 28.12 -10.68
C GLN A 42 3.12 28.73 -11.22
N SER A 43 2.28 27.94 -11.88
CA SER A 43 1.02 28.41 -12.45
C SER A 43 -0.03 28.64 -11.36
N SER A 44 -0.85 29.68 -11.54
CA SER A 44 -2.04 29.93 -10.71
C SER A 44 -2.96 28.70 -10.63
N LYS A 45 -3.05 27.91 -11.71
CA LYS A 45 -3.84 26.67 -11.74
C LYS A 45 -3.26 25.59 -10.83
N ALA A 46 -1.93 25.44 -10.80
CA ALA A 46 -1.27 24.49 -9.91
C ALA A 46 -1.48 24.87 -8.44
N PHE A 47 -1.44 26.16 -8.11
CA PHE A 47 -1.73 26.66 -6.77
C PHE A 47 -3.18 26.34 -6.32
N GLN A 48 -4.16 26.56 -7.20
CA GLN A 48 -5.58 26.26 -6.90
C GLN A 48 -5.84 24.76 -6.68
N ILE A 49 -5.11 23.89 -7.38
CA ILE A 49 -5.23 22.43 -7.21
C ILE A 49 -4.49 21.99 -5.94
N ALA A 50 -3.28 22.51 -5.71
CA ALA A 50 -2.48 22.21 -4.54
C ALA A 50 -3.15 22.60 -3.22
N SER A 51 -3.95 23.68 -3.21
CA SER A 51 -4.72 24.10 -2.04
C SER A 51 -5.85 23.12 -1.69
N ARG A 52 -6.31 22.30 -2.65
CA ARG A 52 -7.33 21.28 -2.46
C ARG A 52 -6.73 19.90 -2.15
N GLY A 53 -5.53 19.61 -2.64
CA GLY A 53 -4.82 18.36 -2.37
C GLY A 53 -3.76 18.01 -3.41
N ILE A 54 -3.44 16.71 -3.53
CA ILE A 54 -2.44 16.22 -4.49
C ILE A 54 -3.07 16.14 -5.89
N PRO A 55 -2.44 16.72 -6.94
CA PRO A 55 -2.96 16.62 -8.30
C PRO A 55 -3.10 15.17 -8.77
N ARG A 56 -4.22 14.85 -9.40
CA ARG A 56 -4.43 13.55 -10.02
C ARG A 56 -3.67 13.49 -11.36
N PRO A 57 -2.91 12.41 -11.63
CA PRO A 57 -2.25 12.21 -12.92
C PRO A 57 -3.26 12.17 -14.08
N LYS A 58 -2.95 12.88 -15.17
CA LYS A 58 -3.74 12.86 -16.41
C LYS A 58 -3.20 11.87 -17.43
N LEU A 59 -1.89 11.65 -17.41
CA LEU A 59 -1.23 10.74 -18.34
C LEU A 59 -1.75 9.30 -18.13
N PRO A 60 -2.31 8.65 -19.17
CA PRO A 60 -2.79 7.27 -19.05
C PRO A 60 -1.64 6.33 -18.68
N GLY A 61 -1.89 5.42 -17.73
CA GLY A 61 -0.90 4.43 -17.28
C GLY A 61 0.13 4.95 -16.28
N SER A 62 0.13 6.25 -15.97
CA SER A 62 1.03 6.81 -14.96
C SER A 62 0.73 6.27 -13.56
N GLN A 63 1.79 5.86 -12.85
CA GLN A 63 1.70 5.35 -11.48
C GLN A 63 2.14 6.45 -10.51
N LEU A 64 1.23 6.87 -9.64
CA LEU A 64 1.52 7.84 -8.58
C LEU A 64 1.32 7.19 -7.21
N VAL A 65 2.33 7.31 -6.35
CA VAL A 65 2.23 7.01 -4.92
C VAL A 65 1.83 8.29 -4.20
N VAL A 66 0.69 8.24 -3.54
CA VAL A 66 0.06 9.39 -2.89
C VAL A 66 0.51 9.46 -1.44
N TYR A 67 0.54 8.30 -0.77
CA TYR A 67 0.87 8.18 0.63
C TYR A 67 1.84 7.04 0.87
N LEU A 68 2.81 7.29 1.75
CA LEU A 68 3.83 6.32 2.15
C LEU A 68 4.12 6.48 3.64
N LYS A 69 4.02 5.39 4.42
CA LYS A 69 4.31 5.42 5.86
C LYS A 69 4.92 4.11 6.33
N LEU A 70 5.94 4.22 7.18
CA LEU A 70 6.49 3.08 7.93
C LEU A 70 5.51 2.68 9.04
N LEU A 71 5.09 1.42 9.03
CA LEU A 71 4.20 0.86 10.04
C LEU A 71 4.97 0.05 11.09
N LEU A 72 5.85 -0.85 10.65
CA LEU A 72 6.69 -1.69 11.52
C LEU A 72 8.15 -1.60 11.08
N PHE A 73 9.04 -1.54 12.07
CA PHE A 73 10.48 -1.62 11.88
C PHE A 73 11.05 -2.62 12.88
N LYS A 74 11.34 -3.84 12.40
CA LYS A 74 11.92 -4.92 13.21
C LYS A 74 12.80 -5.77 12.30
N LEU A 75 14.06 -5.37 12.16
CA LEU A 75 15.01 -6.05 11.27
C LEU A 75 15.00 -7.57 11.51
N PRO A 76 15.04 -8.39 10.44
CA PRO A 76 15.16 -7.98 9.03
C PRO A 76 13.85 -7.55 8.35
N TYR A 77 12.74 -7.50 9.09
CA TYR A 77 11.42 -7.23 8.55
C TYR A 77 11.01 -5.75 8.70
N LEU A 78 10.40 -5.23 7.64
CA LEU A 78 9.81 -3.90 7.62
C LEU A 78 8.42 -3.97 7.01
N ALA A 79 7.51 -3.14 7.50
CA ALA A 79 6.17 -3.02 6.93
C ALA A 79 5.88 -1.56 6.58
N VAL A 80 5.46 -1.34 5.34
CA VAL A 80 5.18 -0.02 4.79
C VAL A 80 3.75 0.02 4.27
N LYS A 81 3.00 1.07 4.61
CA LYS A 81 1.72 1.40 3.99
C LYS A 81 2.00 2.23 2.74
N ILE A 82 1.46 1.80 1.61
CA ILE A 82 1.54 2.50 0.34
C ILE A 82 0.11 2.73 -0.14
N GLU A 83 -0.22 3.97 -0.47
CA GLU A 83 -1.47 4.31 -1.16
C GLU A 83 -1.12 4.90 -2.52
N SER A 84 -1.82 4.43 -3.55
CA SER A 84 -1.50 4.75 -4.93
C SER A 84 -2.77 4.92 -5.75
N VAL A 85 -2.70 5.80 -6.76
CA VAL A 85 -3.86 6.10 -7.62
C VAL A 85 -4.23 4.89 -8.48
N ARG A 86 -3.21 4.22 -9.03
CA ARG A 86 -3.36 3.05 -9.88
C ARG A 86 -2.95 1.78 -9.14
N PRO A 87 -3.48 0.61 -9.54
CA PRO A 87 -3.06 -0.68 -8.99
C PRO A 87 -1.56 -0.91 -9.21
N MET A 88 -0.86 -1.16 -8.11
CA MET A 88 0.61 -1.25 -8.08
C MET A 88 1.14 -2.64 -8.46
N HIS A 89 0.46 -3.34 -9.37
CA HIS A 89 0.83 -4.70 -9.79
C HIS A 89 2.24 -4.66 -10.42
N GLY A 90 3.16 -5.49 -9.94
CA GLY A 90 4.57 -5.50 -10.37
C GLY A 90 5.40 -4.34 -9.80
N TYR A 91 4.94 -3.09 -9.98
CA TYR A 91 5.64 -1.88 -9.53
C TYR A 91 5.96 -1.88 -8.03
N GLY A 92 5.07 -2.45 -7.21
CA GLY A 92 5.30 -2.62 -5.77
C GLY A 92 6.58 -3.38 -5.45
N LYS A 93 6.92 -4.42 -6.22
CA LYS A 93 8.15 -5.19 -6.01
C LYS A 93 9.38 -4.36 -6.37
N CYS A 94 9.33 -3.65 -7.50
CA CYS A 94 10.42 -2.79 -7.94
C CYS A 94 10.68 -1.66 -6.94
N MET A 95 9.62 -1.05 -6.39
CA MET A 95 9.75 0.00 -5.38
C MET A 95 10.41 -0.49 -4.10
N ILE A 96 10.00 -1.66 -3.59
CA ILE A 96 10.63 -2.25 -2.39
C ILE A 96 12.08 -2.63 -2.65
N ASN A 97 12.40 -3.17 -3.83
CA ASN A 97 13.79 -3.42 -4.20
C ASN A 97 14.62 -2.13 -4.27
N GLY A 98 14.04 -1.07 -4.84
CA GLY A 98 14.65 0.26 -4.86
C GLY A 98 14.89 0.84 -3.45
N PHE A 99 14.04 0.51 -2.48
CA PHE A 99 14.28 0.87 -1.08
C PHE A 99 15.47 0.13 -0.48
N GLY A 100 15.62 -1.16 -0.77
CA GLY A 100 16.81 -1.91 -0.39
C GLY A 100 18.07 -1.26 -0.92
N LEU A 101 18.10 -1.00 -2.24
CA LEU A 101 19.24 -0.36 -2.91
C LEU A 101 19.55 1.02 -2.32
N SER A 102 18.53 1.81 -1.97
CA SER A 102 18.71 3.13 -1.35
C SER A 102 19.22 3.08 0.10
N LEU A 103 19.16 1.90 0.72
CA LEU A 103 19.66 1.63 2.07
C LEU A 103 20.93 0.78 2.05
N ASP A 104 21.57 0.62 0.89
CA ASP A 104 22.75 -0.24 0.67
C ASP A 104 22.52 -1.70 1.08
N THR A 105 21.28 -2.17 0.93
CA THR A 105 20.85 -3.53 1.26
C THR A 105 20.07 -4.15 0.11
N THR A 106 19.70 -5.42 0.24
CA THR A 106 18.75 -6.07 -0.67
C THR A 106 17.43 -6.29 0.05
N ALA A 107 16.35 -5.73 -0.49
CA ALA A 107 15.02 -5.87 0.08
C ALA A 107 14.09 -6.53 -0.94
N SER A 108 13.36 -7.56 -0.49
CA SER A 108 12.34 -8.23 -1.29
C SER A 108 11.01 -8.23 -0.54
N PRO A 109 9.87 -8.07 -1.24
CA PRO A 109 8.57 -8.10 -0.60
C PRO A 109 8.21 -9.53 -0.20
N VAL A 110 8.12 -9.78 1.11
CA VAL A 110 7.65 -11.07 1.66
C VAL A 110 6.13 -11.20 1.53
N ARG A 111 5.40 -10.12 1.84
CA ARG A 111 3.93 -10.10 1.87
C ARG A 111 3.39 -8.80 1.31
N LEU A 112 2.37 -8.91 0.45
CA LEU A 112 1.61 -7.79 -0.08
C LEU A 112 0.13 -8.00 0.24
N ILE A 113 -0.49 -7.03 0.90
CA ILE A 113 -1.91 -7.06 1.25
C ILE A 113 -2.56 -5.79 0.73
N ARG A 114 -3.61 -5.94 -0.07
CA ARG A 114 -4.45 -4.82 -0.48
C ARG A 114 -5.49 -4.56 0.61
N LYS A 115 -5.40 -3.42 1.30
CA LYS A 115 -6.36 -3.06 2.37
C LYS A 115 -7.67 -2.49 1.82
N SER A 116 -7.58 -1.69 0.77
CA SER A 116 -8.71 -0.95 0.22
C SER A 116 -8.61 -0.76 -1.30
N ILE A 117 -9.77 -0.48 -1.90
CA ILE A 117 -9.94 -0.13 -3.31
C ILE A 117 -10.89 1.06 -3.37
N GLY A 118 -10.34 2.28 -3.40
CA GLY A 118 -11.16 3.48 -3.26
C GLY A 118 -12.02 3.40 -1.98
N PRO A 119 -13.36 3.50 -2.06
CA PRO A 119 -14.25 3.38 -0.89
C PRO A 119 -14.35 1.96 -0.31
N PHE A 120 -13.92 0.93 -1.05
CA PHE A 120 -14.15 -0.45 -0.66
C PHE A 120 -13.04 -0.94 0.27
N LEU A 121 -13.43 -1.38 1.46
CA LEU A 121 -12.56 -2.00 2.46
C LEU A 121 -12.74 -3.52 2.42
N ALA A 122 -11.80 -4.25 3.04
CA ALA A 122 -11.90 -5.70 3.17
C ALA A 122 -13.21 -6.19 3.82
N GLN A 123 -13.82 -5.39 4.70
CA GLN A 123 -15.10 -5.71 5.35
C GLN A 123 -16.30 -5.66 4.41
N HIS A 124 -16.18 -4.98 3.26
CA HIS A 124 -17.23 -4.90 2.24
C HIS A 124 -17.14 -6.07 1.25
N ALA A 125 -16.06 -6.88 1.32
CA ALA A 125 -15.89 -8.03 0.45
C ALA A 125 -16.78 -9.19 0.91
N LEU A 126 -17.46 -9.81 -0.05
CA LEU A 126 -18.28 -10.99 0.20
C LEU A 126 -17.39 -12.23 0.22
N LEU A 127 -17.38 -12.96 1.35
CA LEU A 127 -16.63 -14.21 1.47
C LEU A 127 -17.36 -15.33 0.74
N GLU A 128 -16.63 -16.36 0.31
CA GLU A 128 -17.21 -17.51 -0.40
C GLU A 128 -18.36 -18.18 0.37
N ARG A 129 -18.20 -18.31 1.70
CA ARG A 129 -19.24 -18.85 2.60
C ARG A 129 -20.49 -17.98 2.70
N GLN A 130 -20.42 -16.73 2.27
CA GLN A 130 -21.50 -15.75 2.31
C GLN A 130 -22.16 -15.58 0.93
N LEU A 131 -21.75 -16.35 -0.09
CA LEU A 131 -22.35 -16.32 -1.42
C LEU A 131 -23.75 -16.95 -1.40
N SER A 132 -24.74 -16.12 -1.08
CA SER A 132 -26.16 -16.38 -1.25
C SER A 132 -26.75 -15.26 -2.09
N LEU A 133 -27.79 -15.55 -2.86
CA LEU A 133 -28.46 -14.55 -3.72
C LEU A 133 -28.85 -13.30 -2.93
N GLN A 134 -29.41 -13.48 -1.73
CA GLN A 134 -29.79 -12.37 -0.86
C GLN A 134 -28.60 -11.50 -0.48
N ASN A 135 -27.51 -12.14 -0.01
CA ASN A 135 -26.30 -11.43 0.39
C ASN A 135 -25.63 -10.71 -0.79
N ILE A 136 -25.71 -11.26 -2.00
CA ILE A 136 -25.21 -10.61 -3.21
C ILE A 136 -26.00 -9.33 -3.51
N VAL A 137 -27.34 -9.40 -3.48
CA VAL A 137 -28.21 -8.24 -3.72
C VAL A 137 -28.00 -7.17 -2.64
N ASP A 138 -27.86 -7.57 -1.38
CA ASP A 138 -27.59 -6.67 -0.27
C ASP A 138 -26.20 -6.01 -0.41
N ASN A 139 -25.18 -6.78 -0.82
CA ASN A 139 -23.84 -6.26 -1.06
C ASN A 139 -23.80 -5.29 -2.26
N ILE A 140 -24.54 -5.56 -3.34
CA ILE A 140 -24.68 -4.63 -4.49
C ILE A 140 -25.31 -3.32 -4.02
N SER A 141 -26.36 -3.40 -3.19
CA SER A 141 -27.03 -2.22 -2.66
C SER A 141 -26.10 -1.40 -1.75
N LEU A 142 -25.36 -2.06 -0.87
CA LEU A 142 -24.36 -1.45 0.00
C LEU A 142 -23.24 -0.77 -0.80
N THR A 143 -22.67 -1.46 -1.78
CA THR A 143 -21.54 -0.94 -2.58
C THR A 143 -21.95 0.24 -3.45
N ASN A 144 -23.18 0.21 -4.00
CA ASN A 144 -23.75 1.35 -4.72
C ASN A 144 -23.92 2.59 -3.83
N ARG A 145 -24.35 2.42 -2.58
CA ARG A 145 -24.44 3.51 -1.61
C ARG A 145 -23.07 4.10 -1.31
N LEU A 146 -22.08 3.24 -1.00
CA LEU A 146 -20.70 3.69 -0.73
C LEU A 146 -20.10 4.44 -1.93
N LEU A 147 -20.39 4.00 -3.15
CA LEU A 147 -19.89 4.67 -4.35
C LEU A 147 -20.50 6.07 -4.54
N LYS A 148 -21.78 6.24 -4.19
CA LYS A 148 -22.47 7.54 -4.25
C LYS A 148 -21.97 8.53 -3.19
N GLU A 149 -21.68 8.03 -1.99
CA GLU A 149 -21.18 8.85 -0.87
C GLU A 149 -19.70 9.21 -1.00
N TYR A 150 -18.93 8.43 -1.78
CA TYR A 150 -17.50 8.63 -1.89
C TYR A 150 -17.15 9.92 -2.64
N PRO A 151 -16.40 10.86 -2.02
CA PRO A 151 -15.99 12.08 -2.69
C PRO A 151 -14.97 11.76 -3.79
N TYR A 152 -15.42 11.82 -5.04
CA TYR A 152 -14.56 11.63 -6.20
C TYR A 152 -14.30 12.96 -6.89
N ASP A 153 -13.07 13.46 -6.74
CA ASP A 153 -12.55 14.58 -7.52
C ASP A 153 -11.71 14.07 -8.70
N ARG A 154 -11.98 14.61 -9.88
CA ARG A 154 -11.25 14.29 -11.12
C ARG A 154 -9.85 14.90 -11.14
N ASP A 155 -9.67 16.05 -10.50
CA ASP A 155 -8.42 16.80 -10.56
C ASP A 155 -7.55 16.56 -9.32
N VAL A 156 -8.15 16.13 -8.21
CA VAL A 156 -7.48 15.97 -6.92
C VAL A 156 -7.58 14.54 -6.41
N VAL A 157 -6.50 14.05 -5.81
CA VAL A 157 -6.49 12.84 -5.00
C VAL A 157 -6.63 13.23 -3.55
N ILE A 158 -7.74 12.82 -2.94
CA ILE A 158 -7.99 13.00 -1.51
C ILE A 158 -7.15 11.92 -0.80
N GLU A 159 -6.18 12.34 0.01
CA GLU A 159 -5.51 11.43 0.94
C GLU A 159 -6.59 10.83 1.84
N THR A 160 -6.73 9.50 1.83
CA THR A 160 -7.73 8.86 2.68
C THR A 160 -7.39 9.21 4.12
N VAL A 161 -8.39 9.64 4.90
CA VAL A 161 -8.22 10.05 6.30
C VAL A 161 -7.30 9.05 6.99
N LYS A 162 -6.25 9.56 7.65
CA LYS A 162 -5.33 8.79 8.48
C LYS A 162 -6.18 7.87 9.34
N ASP A 163 -6.28 6.58 9.00
CA ASP A 163 -6.75 5.56 9.93
C ASP A 163 -5.84 5.66 11.16
N THR A 164 -6.29 6.43 12.16
CA THR A 164 -5.70 6.56 13.48
C THR A 164 -6.12 5.40 14.38
N SER A 165 -7.03 4.53 13.91
CA SER A 165 -7.39 3.30 14.59
C SER A 165 -6.27 2.27 14.45
N ASP A 166 -5.31 2.38 15.37
CA ASP A 166 -4.22 1.44 15.64
C ASP A 166 -4.70 -0.02 15.91
N GLU A 167 -6.01 -0.25 16.06
CA GLU A 167 -6.58 -1.55 16.41
C GLU A 167 -6.37 -2.62 15.32
N GLY A 168 -6.65 -2.28 14.06
CA GLY A 168 -6.45 -3.20 12.93
C GLY A 168 -4.97 -3.47 12.62
N PHE A 169 -4.08 -2.58 13.09
CA PHE A 169 -2.65 -2.78 13.03
C PHE A 169 -2.15 -3.65 14.18
N SER A 170 -2.69 -3.49 15.39
CA SER A 170 -2.26 -4.26 16.59
C SER A 170 -2.40 -5.76 16.42
N ARG A 171 -3.56 -6.26 15.94
CA ARG A 171 -3.75 -7.70 15.66
C ARG A 171 -2.83 -8.24 14.56
N ARG A 172 -2.44 -7.40 13.60
CA ARG A 172 -1.53 -7.78 12.51
C ARG A 172 -0.06 -7.62 12.89
N LYS A 173 0.24 -6.71 13.81
CA LYS A 173 1.53 -6.56 14.46
C LYS A 173 1.83 -7.80 15.27
N GLU A 174 0.85 -8.32 16.02
CA GLU A 174 0.95 -9.61 16.71
C GLU A 174 1.24 -10.77 15.75
N ILE A 175 0.52 -10.87 14.63
CA ILE A 175 0.79 -11.88 13.60
C ILE A 175 2.20 -11.70 13.00
N MET A 176 2.62 -10.46 12.71
CA MET A 176 3.98 -10.21 12.22
C MET A 176 5.04 -10.49 13.27
N ASP A 177 4.79 -10.20 14.55
CA ASP A 177 5.72 -10.49 15.64
C ASP A 177 5.89 -11.99 15.82
N ARG A 178 4.81 -12.79 15.71
CA ARG A 178 4.85 -14.27 15.65
C ARG A 178 5.56 -14.79 14.39
N MET A 179 5.40 -14.15 13.23
CA MET A 179 6.19 -14.45 12.02
C MET A 179 7.68 -14.24 12.26
N VAL A 180 8.06 -13.10 12.85
CA VAL A 180 9.47 -12.77 13.10
C VAL A 180 10.08 -13.70 14.16
N ALA A 181 9.28 -14.15 15.13
CA ALA A 181 9.70 -15.12 16.14
C ALA A 181 9.82 -16.57 15.61
N ASN A 182 9.46 -16.82 14.34
CA ASN A 182 9.43 -18.14 13.74
C ASN A 182 8.50 -19.14 14.49
N GLU A 183 7.47 -18.60 15.15
CA GLU A 183 6.50 -19.33 16.00
C GLU A 183 5.23 -19.74 15.25
N LEU A 184 5.18 -19.52 13.94
CA LEU A 184 4.04 -19.93 13.14
C LEU A 184 4.17 -21.39 12.74
N SER A 185 3.11 -22.16 12.97
CA SER A 185 3.03 -23.49 12.41
C SER A 185 3.00 -23.42 10.88
N GLN A 186 3.45 -24.48 10.23
CA GLN A 186 3.43 -24.56 8.76
C GLN A 186 2.00 -24.45 8.20
N GLU A 187 1.01 -24.92 8.95
CA GLU A 187 -0.41 -24.78 8.63
C GLU A 187 -0.90 -23.33 8.73
N GLU A 188 -0.48 -22.58 9.75
CA GLU A 188 -0.80 -21.15 9.88
C GLU A 188 -0.17 -20.34 8.73
N PHE A 189 1.05 -20.69 8.33
CA PHE A 189 1.72 -20.08 7.18
C PHE A 189 0.99 -20.39 5.86
N ASP A 190 0.57 -21.64 5.66
CA ASP A 190 -0.12 -22.09 4.45
C ASP A 190 -1.56 -21.54 4.37
N ALA A 191 -2.27 -21.40 5.50
CA ALA A 191 -3.57 -20.73 5.57
C ALA A 191 -3.51 -19.22 5.26
N MET A 192 -2.31 -18.62 5.30
CA MET A 192 -2.07 -17.24 4.91
C MET A 192 -1.68 -17.07 3.44
N ARG A 193 -1.45 -18.16 2.71
CA ARG A 193 -1.33 -18.08 1.25
C ARG A 193 -2.72 -17.75 0.68
N PRO A 194 -2.83 -16.82 -0.29
CA PRO A 194 -4.09 -16.63 -0.99
C PRO A 194 -4.58 -17.98 -1.52
N ALA A 195 -5.86 -18.31 -1.29
CA ALA A 195 -6.46 -19.60 -1.65
C ALA A 195 -6.51 -19.88 -3.17
N TRP A 196 -6.00 -18.97 -4.01
CA TRP A 196 -6.03 -19.07 -5.46
C TRP A 196 -4.70 -19.63 -6.00
N PRO A 197 -4.73 -20.63 -6.90
CA PRO A 197 -3.55 -20.99 -7.67
C PRO A 197 -3.20 -19.81 -8.58
N ARG A 198 -1.96 -19.33 -8.50
CA ARG A 198 -1.39 -18.38 -9.46
C ARG A 198 -0.73 -19.14 -10.59
N ASP A 199 -1.54 -19.81 -11.38
CA ASP A 199 -1.15 -20.18 -12.74
C ASP A 199 -1.48 -18.98 -13.62
N TYR A 200 -0.58 -18.00 -13.64
CA TYR A 200 -0.54 -17.02 -14.73
C TYR A 200 0.40 -17.61 -15.79
N VAL A 201 -0.20 -18.20 -16.82
CA VAL A 201 0.47 -18.47 -18.12
C VAL A 201 0.80 -17.13 -18.77
#